data_AF-A0A4Q2YIA9-F1
#
_entry.id   AF-A0A4Q2YIA9-F1
#
_cell.length_a   1.000
_cell.length_b   1.000
_cell.length_c   1.000
_cell.angle_alpha   90.00
_cell.angle_beta   90.00
_cell.angle_gamma   90.00
#
_symmetry.space_group_name_H-M   'P 1'
#
loop_
_entity.id
_entity.type
_entity.pdbx_description
1 polymer ?
#
loop_
_entity_poly.entity_id
_entity_poly.type
_entity_poly.pdbx_seq_one_letter_code
_entity_poly.pdbx_strand_id
1 'polypeptide(L)'
;MKSKPIAAAISLILTLACSAKEITYTNPLWDGYFADPHVFKVGEVYYAVGTGKAPDGKQFPILRSENFTDWEVVGGALDSIEGMKEYWAPEIVERDGKFYLHYAGDRKMRVAVSDKPTGPFKDSGKLMFPDLEFSIDGHAFKDPGSGKWYFF
;
A
#
# COMPACT_ATOMS: atom_id res chain seq x y z
N MET A 1 -60.89 -10.68 44.31
CA MET A 1 -60.14 -10.62 43.04
C MET A 1 -58.69 -10.28 43.36
N LYS A 2 -57.75 -11.20 43.12
CA LYS A 2 -56.31 -11.01 43.40
C LYS A 2 -55.64 -10.45 42.14
N SER A 3 -55.05 -9.26 42.22
CA SER A 3 -54.21 -8.70 41.15
C SER A 3 -52.84 -9.40 41.15
N LYS A 4 -52.40 -9.88 39.98
CA LYS A 4 -51.06 -10.43 39.77
C LYS A 4 -50.08 -9.29 39.48
N PRO A 5 -48.83 -9.33 39.96
CA PRO A 5 -47.83 -8.35 39.56
C PRO A 5 -47.31 -8.70 38.15
N ILE A 6 -47.18 -7.68 37.31
CA ILE A 6 -46.53 -7.77 36.00
C ILE A 6 -45.02 -7.67 36.25
N ALA A 7 -44.28 -8.72 35.93
CA ALA A 7 -42.82 -8.67 35.94
C ALA A 7 -42.34 -7.88 34.71
N ALA A 8 -41.65 -6.77 34.93
CA ALA A 8 -40.97 -6.04 33.86
C ALA A 8 -39.70 -6.81 33.47
N ALA A 9 -39.64 -7.27 32.22
CA ALA A 9 -38.43 -7.84 31.65
C ALA A 9 -37.47 -6.70 31.30
N ILE A 10 -36.38 -6.57 32.06
CA ILE A 10 -35.26 -5.68 31.73
C ILE A 10 -34.43 -6.40 30.66
N SER A 11 -34.53 -5.96 29.41
CA SER A 11 -33.65 -6.39 28.33
C SER A 11 -32.30 -5.68 28.52
N LEU A 12 -31.28 -6.42 28.97
CA LEU A 12 -29.92 -5.93 29.08
C LEU A 12 -29.30 -5.90 27.68
N ILE A 13 -29.28 -4.72 27.05
CA ILE A 13 -28.51 -4.50 25.83
C ILE A 13 -27.04 -4.47 26.23
N LEU A 14 -26.31 -5.55 25.91
CA LEU A 14 -24.86 -5.61 26.04
C LEU A 14 -24.24 -4.79 24.89
N THR A 15 -23.92 -3.53 25.14
CA THR A 15 -23.07 -2.75 24.24
C THR A 15 -21.64 -3.29 24.35
N LEU A 16 -21.20 -4.05 23.34
CA LEU A 16 -19.77 -4.32 23.17
C LEU A 16 -19.07 -3.00 22.83
N ALA A 17 -18.44 -2.40 23.83
CA ALA A 17 -17.48 -1.34 23.60
C ALA A 17 -16.28 -1.94 22.85
N CYS A 18 -16.15 -1.61 21.58
CA CYS A 18 -14.94 -1.91 20.82
C CYS A 18 -13.85 -0.97 21.36
N SER A 19 -12.96 -1.46 22.21
CA SER A 19 -11.77 -0.71 22.60
C SER A 19 -10.82 -0.72 21.42
N ALA A 20 -10.66 0.42 20.75
CA ALA A 20 -9.61 0.59 19.77
C ALA A 20 -8.26 0.44 20.48
N LYS A 21 -7.36 -0.39 19.94
CA LYS A 21 -6.00 -0.52 20.45
C LYS A 21 -5.30 0.83 20.28
N GLU A 22 -4.83 1.41 21.39
CA GLU A 22 -4.03 2.63 21.35
C GLU A 22 -2.68 2.31 20.70
N ILE A 23 -2.33 3.05 19.64
CA ILE A 23 -1.07 2.92 18.91
C ILE A 23 -0.19 4.12 19.28
N THR A 24 1.00 3.87 19.81
CA THR A 24 2.00 4.90 20.11
C THR A 24 3.16 4.77 19.12
N TYR A 25 3.72 5.91 18.68
CA TYR A 25 4.81 5.94 17.71
C TYR A 25 5.70 7.17 17.90
N THR A 26 6.88 7.18 17.28
CA THR A 26 7.76 8.36 17.16
C THR A 26 8.23 8.45 15.72
N ASN A 27 8.34 9.68 15.20
CA ASN A 27 8.83 9.92 13.85
C ASN A 27 10.35 10.19 13.83
N PRO A 28 11.04 9.80 12.73
CA PRO A 28 10.49 9.07 11.58
C PRO A 28 10.17 7.59 11.93
N LEU A 29 9.19 7.00 11.24
CA LEU A 29 8.86 5.56 11.41
C LEU A 29 9.92 4.62 10.80
N TRP A 30 10.83 5.18 10.00
CA TRP A 30 11.92 4.47 9.35
C TRP A 30 13.13 5.39 9.26
N ASP A 31 14.28 4.92 9.73
CA ASP A 31 15.52 5.72 9.80
C ASP A 31 16.33 5.69 8.48
N GLY A 32 15.99 4.80 7.55
CA GLY A 32 16.65 4.68 6.25
C GLY A 32 16.08 5.62 5.19
N TYR A 33 16.78 5.74 4.05
CA TYR A 33 16.27 6.52 2.92
C TYR A 33 15.02 5.87 2.32
N PHE A 34 13.92 6.62 2.33
CA PHE A 34 12.60 6.17 1.89
C PHE A 34 11.74 7.38 1.52
N ALA A 35 11.86 7.86 0.28
CA ALA A 35 11.07 8.99 -0.21
C ALA A 35 9.78 8.51 -0.88
N ASP A 36 8.84 9.42 -1.11
CA ASP A 36 7.57 9.17 -1.82
C ASP A 36 6.82 7.90 -1.34
N PRO A 37 6.53 7.79 -0.03
CA PRO A 37 5.99 6.55 0.53
C PRO A 37 4.55 6.29 0.04
N HIS A 38 4.32 5.08 -0.48
CA HIS A 38 2.99 4.53 -0.69
C HIS A 38 2.72 3.39 0.29
N VAL A 39 1.74 3.56 1.17
CA VAL A 39 1.37 2.61 2.23
C VAL A 39 0.07 1.90 1.88
N PHE A 40 0.07 0.57 1.97
CA PHE A 40 -1.09 -0.27 1.63
C PHE A 40 -1.20 -1.47 2.58
N LYS A 41 -2.37 -2.11 2.60
CA LYS A 41 -2.64 -3.27 3.47
C LYS A 41 -3.06 -4.47 2.63
N VAL A 42 -2.52 -5.64 2.94
CA VAL A 42 -2.95 -6.94 2.36
C VAL A 42 -3.28 -7.89 3.50
N GLY A 43 -4.56 -8.25 3.61
CA GLY A 43 -5.07 -8.95 4.79
C GLY A 43 -4.87 -8.12 6.05
N GLU A 44 -4.13 -8.67 7.02
CA GLU A 44 -3.80 -8.00 8.28
C GLU A 44 -2.43 -7.31 8.30
N VAL A 45 -1.65 -7.43 7.23
CA VAL A 45 -0.27 -6.93 7.17
C VAL A 45 -0.22 -5.60 6.40
N TYR A 46 0.52 -4.64 6.94
CA TYR A 46 0.81 -3.37 6.29
C TYR A 46 2.12 -3.44 5.53
N TYR A 47 2.15 -2.75 4.39
CA TYR A 47 3.31 -2.61 3.54
C TYR A 47 3.51 -1.15 3.20
N ALA A 48 4.76 -0.75 3.00
CA ALA A 48 5.10 0.54 2.42
C ALA A 48 6.12 0.31 1.31
N VAL A 49 5.99 1.03 0.19
CA VAL A 49 7.02 1.10 -0.86
C VAL A 49 7.44 2.55 -1.03
N GLY A 50 8.71 2.81 -1.31
CA GLY A 50 9.22 4.17 -1.44
C GLY A 50 10.38 4.27 -2.41
N THR A 51 10.66 5.48 -2.89
CA THR A 51 11.84 5.82 -3.68
C THR A 51 13.11 5.55 -2.88
N GLY A 52 14.04 4.81 -3.49
CA GLY A 52 15.31 4.43 -2.88
C GLY A 52 15.86 3.11 -3.42
N LYS A 53 17.00 2.68 -2.88
CA LYS A 53 17.56 1.35 -3.11
C LYS A 53 17.42 0.50 -1.85
N ALA A 54 16.96 -0.73 -2.04
CA ALA A 54 16.90 -1.71 -0.97
C ALA A 54 18.29 -2.31 -0.68
N PRO A 55 18.49 -2.94 0.51
CA PRO A 55 19.76 -3.58 0.87
C PRO A 55 20.21 -4.68 -0.10
N ASP A 56 19.28 -5.31 -0.82
CA ASP A 56 19.56 -6.32 -1.84
C ASP A 56 19.97 -5.74 -3.21
N GLY A 57 20.10 -4.41 -3.29
CA GLY A 57 20.52 -3.67 -4.49
C GLY A 57 19.39 -3.35 -5.47
N LYS A 58 18.17 -3.87 -5.25
CA LYS A 58 16.99 -3.58 -6.07
C LYS A 58 16.43 -2.19 -5.79
N GLN A 59 15.63 -1.70 -6.73
CA GLN A 59 14.93 -0.42 -6.62
C GLN A 59 13.68 -0.57 -5.77
N PHE A 60 13.26 0.54 -5.17
CA PHE A 60 12.05 0.68 -4.38
C PHE A 60 12.01 -0.27 -3.16
N PRO A 61 12.68 0.08 -2.05
CA PRO A 61 12.55 -0.68 -0.81
C PRO A 61 11.08 -0.89 -0.44
N ILE A 62 10.75 -2.11 -0.04
CA ILE A 62 9.46 -2.47 0.54
C ILE A 62 9.67 -2.71 2.02
N LEU A 63 8.87 -2.03 2.84
CA LEU A 63 8.76 -2.26 4.27
C LEU A 63 7.50 -3.07 4.56
N ARG A 64 7.54 -3.83 5.65
CA ARG A 64 6.42 -4.64 6.17
C ARG A 64 6.21 -4.33 7.65
N SER A 65 4.97 -4.32 8.09
CA SER A 65 4.61 -4.19 9.50
C SER A 65 3.33 -4.95 9.83
N GLU A 66 3.30 -5.59 11.01
CA GLU A 66 2.09 -6.24 11.54
C GLU A 66 1.29 -5.32 12.48
N ASN A 67 1.90 -4.23 12.95
CA ASN A 67 1.32 -3.33 13.94
C ASN A 67 1.30 -1.85 13.51
N PHE A 68 1.73 -1.57 12.27
CA PHE A 68 1.80 -0.25 11.63
C PHE A 68 2.89 0.71 12.16
N THR A 69 3.58 0.35 13.25
CA THR A 69 4.59 1.21 13.88
C THR A 69 6.01 0.64 13.77
N ASP A 70 6.15 -0.68 13.86
CA ASP A 70 7.44 -1.34 13.74
C ASP A 70 7.57 -1.89 12.32
N TRP A 71 8.54 -1.37 11.57
CA TRP A 71 8.72 -1.68 10.15
C TRP A 71 10.03 -2.42 9.91
N GLU A 72 9.96 -3.48 9.11
CA GLU A 72 11.12 -4.23 8.62
C GLU A 72 11.23 -4.11 7.11
N VAL A 73 12.45 -4.00 6.57
CA VAL A 73 12.68 -4.05 5.12
C VAL A 73 12.65 -5.49 4.62
N VAL A 74 11.84 -5.78 3.60
CA VAL A 74 11.68 -7.15 3.04
C VAL A 74 12.35 -7.34 1.68
N GLY A 75 12.94 -6.28 1.10
CA GLY A 75 13.65 -6.30 -0.18
C GLY A 75 13.29 -5.10 -1.05
N GLY A 76 13.81 -5.05 -2.28
CA GLY A 76 13.36 -4.07 -3.28
C GLY A 76 12.32 -4.65 -4.22
N ALA A 77 11.42 -3.80 -4.70
CA ALA A 77 10.32 -4.20 -5.57
C ALA A 77 10.79 -4.59 -6.99
N LEU A 78 11.78 -3.88 -7.55
CA LEU A 78 12.12 -3.95 -8.97
C LEU A 78 13.62 -4.09 -9.20
N ASP A 79 14.04 -5.04 -10.04
CA ASP A 79 15.41 -5.11 -10.52
C ASP A 79 15.75 -3.88 -11.39
N SER A 80 17.00 -3.42 -11.34
CA SER A 80 17.43 -2.34 -12.22
C SER A 80 17.27 -2.71 -13.69
N ILE A 81 16.67 -1.80 -14.45
CA ILE A 81 16.48 -1.91 -15.90
C ILE A 81 17.71 -1.31 -16.58
N GLU A 82 18.29 -2.05 -17.53
CA GLU A 82 19.46 -1.61 -18.29
C GLU A 82 19.19 -0.26 -18.98
N GLY A 83 20.11 0.69 -18.80
CA GLY A 83 20.04 2.03 -19.38
C GLY A 83 19.18 3.05 -18.61
N MET A 84 18.33 2.60 -17.67
CA MET A 84 17.47 3.49 -16.87
C MET A 84 18.21 3.99 -15.63
N LYS A 85 18.09 5.30 -15.33
CA LYS A 85 18.86 5.97 -14.28
C LYS A 85 18.01 6.47 -13.12
N GLU A 86 16.78 6.90 -13.40
CA GLU A 86 15.88 7.50 -12.42
C GLU A 86 14.72 6.55 -12.10
N TYR A 87 14.39 6.40 -10.82
CA TYR A 87 13.34 5.52 -10.29
C TYR A 87 12.60 6.25 -9.17
N TRP A 88 11.39 6.75 -9.42
CA TRP A 88 10.68 7.64 -8.49
C TRP A 88 9.22 7.24 -8.24
N ALA A 89 8.73 7.68 -7.08
CA ALA A 89 7.34 7.66 -6.63
C ALA A 89 6.60 6.36 -6.93
N PRO A 90 7.03 5.24 -6.32
CA PRO A 90 6.36 3.96 -6.53
C PRO A 90 5.02 3.89 -5.81
N GLU A 91 4.01 3.33 -6.46
CA GLU A 91 2.76 2.88 -5.82
C GLU A 91 2.47 1.43 -6.17
N ILE A 92 1.97 0.65 -5.20
CA ILE A 92 1.57 -0.74 -5.42
C ILE A 92 0.07 -0.89 -5.13
N VAL A 93 -0.71 -1.30 -6.13
CA VAL A 93 -2.13 -1.61 -5.96
C VAL A 93 -2.43 -3.06 -6.28
N GLU A 94 -3.33 -3.67 -5.52
CA GLU A 94 -3.87 -4.99 -5.81
C GLU A 94 -5.05 -4.88 -6.78
N ARG A 95 -5.02 -5.66 -7.86
CA ARG A 95 -6.13 -5.82 -8.79
C ARG A 95 -6.17 -7.25 -9.32
N ASP A 96 -7.35 -7.87 -9.21
CA ASP A 96 -7.63 -9.20 -9.77
C ASP A 96 -6.61 -10.28 -9.34
N GLY A 97 -6.19 -10.24 -8.06
CA GLY A 97 -5.23 -11.18 -7.46
C GLY A 97 -3.77 -10.95 -7.86
N LYS A 98 -3.46 -9.82 -8.51
CA LYS A 98 -2.10 -9.42 -8.86
C LYS A 98 -1.78 -8.05 -8.28
N PHE A 99 -0.49 -7.78 -8.14
CA PHE A 99 0.03 -6.51 -7.65
C PHE A 99 0.67 -5.74 -8.80
N TYR A 100 0.28 -4.48 -8.93
CA TYR A 100 0.74 -3.57 -9.97
C TYR A 100 1.57 -2.48 -9.31
N LEU A 101 2.87 -2.46 -9.61
CA LEU A 101 3.78 -1.39 -9.25
C LEU A 101 3.75 -0.33 -10.35
N HIS A 102 3.17 0.83 -10.07
CA HIS A 102 3.28 2.02 -10.88
C HIS A 102 4.49 2.82 -10.40
N TYR A 103 5.31 3.32 -11.32
CA TYR A 103 6.50 4.09 -10.97
C TYR A 103 6.91 4.98 -12.13
N ALA A 104 7.67 6.03 -11.83
CA ALA A 104 8.33 6.84 -12.84
C ALA A 104 9.76 6.31 -13.09
N GLY A 105 10.03 5.94 -14.34
CA GLY A 105 11.38 5.57 -14.81
C GLY A 105 11.86 6.58 -15.86
N ASP A 106 12.96 7.28 -15.58
CA ASP A 106 13.46 8.41 -16.39
C ASP A 106 12.34 9.43 -16.75
N ARG A 107 11.58 9.85 -15.73
CA ARG A 107 10.48 10.84 -15.82
C ARG A 107 9.29 10.42 -16.70
N LYS A 108 9.08 9.11 -16.85
CA LYS A 108 7.93 8.53 -17.57
C LYS A 108 7.23 7.47 -16.72
N MET A 109 5.90 7.50 -16.68
CA MET A 109 5.12 6.49 -15.98
C MET A 109 5.20 5.13 -16.66
N ARG A 110 5.46 4.12 -15.83
CA ARG A 110 5.61 2.71 -16.18
C ARG A 110 4.80 1.86 -15.21
N VAL A 111 4.59 0.61 -15.61
CA VAL A 111 3.93 -0.39 -14.77
C VAL A 111 4.71 -1.70 -14.80
N ALA A 112 4.87 -2.29 -13.63
CA ALA A 112 5.42 -3.61 -13.40
C ALA A 112 4.41 -4.47 -12.62
N VAL A 113 4.48 -5.79 -12.76
CA VAL A 113 3.48 -6.71 -12.19
C VAL A 113 4.14 -7.83 -11.38
N SER A 114 3.51 -8.21 -10.27
CA SER A 114 3.88 -9.38 -9.47
C SER A 114 2.65 -10.16 -8.99
N ASP A 115 2.86 -11.42 -8.62
CA ASP A 115 1.85 -12.25 -7.94
C ASP A 115 1.90 -12.08 -6.41
N LYS A 116 2.87 -11.30 -5.88
CA LYS A 116 3.06 -11.07 -4.45
C LYS A 116 3.17 -9.56 -4.16
N PRO A 117 2.72 -9.09 -2.98
CA PRO A 117 2.83 -7.68 -2.61
C PRO A 117 4.29 -7.22 -2.46
N THR A 118 5.22 -8.15 -2.24
CA THR A 118 6.65 -7.89 -2.05
C THR A 118 7.49 -8.15 -3.30
N GLY A 119 6.86 -8.42 -4.44
CA GLY A 119 7.59 -8.71 -5.67
C GLY A 119 8.28 -10.10 -5.70
N PRO A 120 9.32 -10.26 -6.55
CA PRO A 120 9.83 -9.24 -7.46
C PRO A 120 8.76 -8.84 -8.50
N PHE A 121 8.74 -7.57 -8.85
CA PHE A 121 7.88 -7.04 -9.90
C PHE A 121 8.61 -7.12 -11.24
N LYS A 122 7.89 -7.52 -12.28
CA LYS A 122 8.41 -7.57 -13.64
C LYS A 122 7.88 -6.38 -14.43
N ASP A 123 8.78 -5.51 -14.90
CA ASP A 123 8.42 -4.38 -15.76
C ASP A 123 7.70 -4.85 -17.03
N SER A 124 6.66 -4.12 -17.43
CA SER A 124 5.89 -4.43 -18.63
C SER A 124 6.64 -4.08 -19.93
N GLY A 125 7.72 -3.31 -19.86
CA GLY A 125 8.45 -2.78 -21.01
C GLY A 125 7.75 -1.63 -21.72
N LYS A 126 6.61 -1.14 -21.20
CA LYS A 126 5.76 -0.13 -21.85
C LYS A 126 5.61 1.12 -21.00
N LEU A 127 5.52 2.26 -21.69
CA LEU A 127 5.10 3.52 -21.08
C LEU A 127 3.57 3.52 -20.96
N MET A 128 3.05 4.00 -19.84
CA MET A 128 1.60 4.16 -19.64
C MET A 128 1.04 5.30 -20.48
N PHE A 129 1.81 6.40 -20.58
CA PHE A 129 1.43 7.62 -21.31
C PHE A 129 2.55 7.99 -22.30
N PRO A 130 2.69 7.27 -23.43
CA PRO A 130 3.80 7.47 -24.36
C PRO A 130 3.83 8.87 -24.97
N ASP A 131 2.66 9.50 -25.11
CA ASP A 131 2.52 10.83 -25.73
C ASP A 131 2.85 11.99 -24.78
N LEU A 132 2.95 11.75 -23.47
CA LEU A 132 3.33 12.78 -22.50
C LEU A 132 4.84 12.87 -22.39
N GLU A 133 5.44 14.03 -22.65
CA GLU A 133 6.89 14.25 -22.53
C GLU A 133 7.42 13.99 -21.11
N PHE A 134 6.60 14.27 -20.10
CA PHE A 134 6.93 14.11 -18.69
C PHE A 134 5.71 13.56 -17.95
N SER A 135 5.88 12.47 -17.19
CA SER A 135 4.84 11.87 -16.35
C SER A 135 5.48 11.19 -15.15
N ILE A 136 5.17 11.69 -13.95
CA ILE A 136 5.69 11.21 -12.67
C ILE A 136 4.55 11.15 -11.65
N ASP A 137 4.84 10.60 -10.47
CA ASP A 137 3.98 10.65 -9.27
C ASP A 137 2.55 10.16 -9.52
N GLY A 138 2.44 9.08 -10.29
CA GLY A 138 1.14 8.54 -10.67
C GLY A 138 0.40 7.90 -9.50
N HIS A 139 -0.91 8.12 -9.41
CA HIS A 139 -1.74 7.61 -8.33
C HIS A 139 -2.91 6.75 -8.86
N ALA A 140 -2.94 5.47 -8.46
CA ALA A 140 -3.99 4.54 -8.89
C ALA A 140 -5.12 4.48 -7.85
N PHE A 141 -6.30 4.96 -8.22
CA PHE A 141 -7.46 5.00 -7.34
C PHE A 141 -8.60 4.12 -7.85
N LYS A 142 -9.10 3.21 -7.00
CA LYS A 142 -10.32 2.47 -7.26
C LYS A 142 -11.49 3.19 -6.60
N ASP A 143 -12.38 3.76 -7.40
CA ASP A 143 -13.58 4.41 -6.89
C ASP A 143 -14.48 3.39 -6.16
N PRO A 144 -14.76 3.58 -4.85
CA PRO A 144 -15.59 2.66 -4.08
C PRO A 144 -17.06 2.66 -4.54
N GLY A 145 -17.54 3.74 -5.19
CA GLY A 145 -18.91 3.83 -5.67
C GLY A 145 -19.16 3.01 -6.94
N SER A 146 -18.32 3.20 -7.96
CA SER A 146 -18.47 2.53 -9.26
C SER A 146 -17.62 1.26 -9.42
N GLY A 147 -16.61 1.05 -8.57
CA GLY A 147 -15.60 0.01 -8.72
C GLY A 147 -14.61 0.24 -9.87
N LYS A 148 -14.69 1.38 -10.57
CA LYS A 148 -13.80 1.72 -11.68
C LYS A 148 -12.45 2.20 -11.17
N TRP A 149 -11.43 1.91 -11.96
CA TRP A 149 -10.08 2.41 -11.73
C TRP A 149 -9.86 3.72 -12.45
N TYR A 150 -9.22 4.64 -11.75
CA TYR A 150 -8.74 5.93 -12.23
C TYR A 150 -7.24 5.99 -11.99
N PHE A 151 -6.55 6.70 -12.87
CA PHE A 151 -5.14 6.99 -12.73
C PHE A 151 -4.97 8.49 -12.80
N PHE A 152 -4.36 9.08 -11.78
CA PHE A 152 -4.05 10.50 -11.68
C PHE A 152 -2.57 10.72 -11.99
#